data_AF-A0A7W4P2K4-F1
#
_entry.id   AF-A0A7W4P2K4-F1
#
_cell.length_a   1.000
_cell.length_b   1.000
_cell.length_c   1.000
_cell.angle_alpha   90.00
_cell.angle_beta   90.00
_cell.angle_gamma   90.00
#
_symmetry.space_group_name_H-M   'P 1'
#
loop_
_entity.id
_entity.type
_entity.pdbx_description
1 polymer ?
#
loop_
_entity_poly.entity_id
_entity_poly.type
_entity_poly.pdbx_seq_one_letter_code
_entity_poly.pdbx_strand_id
1 'polypeptide(L)'
;MTTSNHILYRTADEVVTPPSYTDPDTGATITPPAFVASPKGTVILTQQIDDPASVSVPAGFALAADPAGAYPVGSLYPVPA
;
A
#
# COMPACT_ATOMS: atom_id res chain seq x y z
N MET A 1 -7.98 5.27 -28.61
CA MET A 1 -7.13 4.91 -27.47
C MET A 1 -7.79 3.75 -26.76
N THR A 2 -7.04 2.71 -26.41
CA THR A 2 -7.58 1.53 -25.71
C THR A 2 -7.18 1.66 -24.25
N THR A 3 -8.15 1.77 -23.35
CA THR A 3 -7.89 1.76 -21.90
C THR A 3 -7.78 0.31 -21.42
N SER A 4 -6.92 0.05 -20.44
CA SER A 4 -6.86 -1.22 -19.75
C SER A 4 -6.87 -1.03 -18.24
N ASN A 5 -7.40 -2.03 -17.53
CA ASN A 5 -7.44 -2.01 -16.08
C ASN A 5 -6.02 -2.17 -15.54
N HIS A 6 -5.64 -1.33 -14.60
CA HIS A 6 -4.36 -1.42 -13.91
C HIS A 6 -4.57 -1.42 -12.41
N ILE A 7 -3.73 -2.16 -11.70
CA ILE A 7 -3.65 -2.19 -10.25
C ILE A 7 -2.44 -1.37 -9.81
N LEU A 8 -2.59 -0.57 -8.76
CA LEU A 8 -1.47 -0.04 -7.98
C LEU A 8 -1.24 -0.96 -6.80
N TYR A 9 -0.02 -1.41 -6.60
CA TYR A 9 0.32 -2.31 -5.50
C TYR A 9 1.64 -1.92 -4.84
N ARG A 10 1.82 -2.32 -3.58
CA ARG A 10 3.06 -2.10 -2.84
C ARG A 10 4.20 -2.96 -3.36
N THR A 11 5.37 -2.37 -3.58
CA THR A 11 6.61 -3.07 -3.95
C THR A 11 7.50 -3.38 -2.76
N ALA A 12 7.22 -2.79 -1.60
CA ALA A 12 7.88 -3.03 -0.32
C ALA A 12 6.86 -3.03 0.82
N ASP A 13 7.22 -3.66 1.95
CA ASP A 13 6.42 -3.63 3.16
C ASP A 13 6.34 -2.20 3.72
N GLU A 14 5.15 -1.79 4.13
CA GLU A 14 4.96 -0.64 5.01
C GLU A 14 5.18 -1.08 6.45
N VAL A 15 6.24 -0.58 7.05
CA VAL A 15 6.62 -0.87 8.43
C VAL A 15 6.32 0.35 9.29
N VAL A 16 5.56 0.14 10.35
CA VAL A 16 5.21 1.17 11.33
C VAL A 16 5.92 0.84 12.64
N THR A 17 6.63 1.83 13.18
CA THR A 17 7.19 1.78 14.52
C THR A 17 6.35 2.68 15.41
N PRO A 18 5.60 2.13 16.37
CA PRO A 18 4.86 2.96 17.32
C PRO A 18 5.83 3.83 18.14
N PRO A 19 5.39 5.01 18.60
CA PRO A 19 6.22 5.84 19.47
C PRO A 19 6.50 5.13 20.79
N SER A 20 7.68 5.36 21.34
CA SER A 20 7.98 4.95 22.71
C SER A 20 7.09 5.69 23.70
N TYR A 21 6.78 5.04 24.82
CA TYR A 21 6.02 5.63 25.92
C TYR A 21 6.66 5.30 27.27
N THR A 22 6.32 6.06 28.30
CA THR A 22 6.73 5.76 29.68
C THR A 22 5.67 4.91 30.34
N ASP A 23 6.07 3.75 30.85
CA ASP A 23 5.22 2.87 31.65
C ASP A 23 4.81 3.60 32.94
N PRO A 24 3.50 3.77 33.21
CA PRO A 24 3.03 4.49 34.38
C PRO A 24 3.30 3.77 35.72
N ASP A 25 3.48 2.44 35.71
CA ASP A 25 3.67 1.63 36.91
C ASP A 25 5.15 1.50 37.27
N THR A 26 6.00 1.35 36.26
CA THR A 26 7.44 1.12 36.46
C THR A 26 8.31 2.35 36.20
N GLY A 27 7.79 3.37 35.53
CA GLY A 27 8.55 4.55 35.08
C GLY A 27 9.55 4.25 33.96
N ALA A 28 9.56 3.02 33.43
CA ALA A 28 10.47 2.61 32.37
C ALA A 28 10.02 3.14 31.00
N THR A 29 10.98 3.46 30.13
CA THR A 29 10.68 3.74 28.71
C THR A 29 10.47 2.43 27.97
N ILE A 30 9.28 2.25 27.42
CA ILE A 30 8.92 1.13 26.56
C ILE A 30 8.98 1.59 25.11
N THR A 31 9.76 0.89 24.28
CA THR A 31 9.79 1.07 22.83
C THR A 31 9.12 -0.14 22.19
N PRO A 32 7.90 0.01 21.64
CA PRO A 32 7.23 -1.07 20.95
C PRO A 32 8.02 -1.55 19.72
N PRO A 33 7.99 -2.86 19.41
CA PRO A 33 8.60 -3.35 18.18
C PRO A 33 7.85 -2.78 16.96
N ALA A 34 8.59 -2.61 15.87
CA ALA A 34 7.98 -2.30 14.58
C ALA A 34 7.15 -3.49 14.07
N PHE A 35 6.10 -3.20 13.30
CA PHE A 35 5.26 -4.22 12.66
C PHE A 35 4.96 -3.83 11.22
N VAL A 36 4.61 -4.82 10.39
CA VAL A 36 4.19 -4.61 9.01
C VAL A 36 2.71 -4.22 8.99
N ALA A 37 2.41 -2.97 8.65
CA ALA A 37 1.04 -2.48 8.51
C ALA A 37 0.44 -2.88 7.15
N SER A 38 1.26 -2.91 6.09
CA SER A 38 0.85 -3.36 4.77
C SER A 38 1.98 -4.15 4.12
N PRO A 39 1.78 -5.45 3.80
CA PRO A 39 2.81 -6.23 3.15
C PRO A 39 3.03 -5.80 1.68
N LYS A 40 4.20 -6.13 1.15
CA LYS A 40 4.51 -6.11 -0.27
C LYS A 40 3.47 -6.94 -1.03
N GLY A 41 3.02 -6.42 -2.16
CA GLY A 41 2.02 -7.07 -3.01
C GLY A 41 0.58 -6.69 -2.68
N THR A 42 0.32 -5.97 -1.58
CA THR A 42 -1.02 -5.43 -1.31
C THR A 42 -1.43 -4.49 -2.45
N VAL A 43 -2.56 -4.79 -3.09
CA VAL A 43 -3.23 -3.92 -4.05
C VAL A 43 -3.98 -2.83 -3.29
N ILE A 44 -3.82 -1.58 -3.72
CA ILE A 44 -4.39 -0.41 -3.04
C ILE A 44 -5.52 0.21 -3.86
N LEU A 45 -5.37 0.24 -5.18
CA LEU A 45 -6.40 0.77 -6.07
C LEU A 45 -6.35 0.10 -7.43
N THR A 46 -7.45 0.25 -8.16
CA THR A 46 -7.53 0.00 -9.59
C THR A 46 -8.00 1.22 -10.36
N GLN A 47 -7.51 1.36 -11.59
CA GLN A 47 -7.87 2.45 -12.47
C GLN A 47 -7.81 2.02 -13.94
N GLN A 48 -8.72 2.53 -14.76
CA GLN A 48 -8.60 2.46 -16.22
C GLN A 48 -7.58 3.49 -16.69
N ILE A 49 -6.54 3.02 -17.39
CA ILE A 49 -5.45 3.86 -17.88
C ILE A 49 -5.23 3.54 -19.36
N ASP A 50 -5.13 4.57 -20.20
CA ASP A 50 -4.82 4.48 -21.63
C ASP A 50 -3.34 4.64 -21.95
N ASP A 51 -2.60 5.43 -21.15
CA ASP A 51 -1.14 5.54 -21.21
C ASP A 51 -0.49 5.37 -19.83
N PRO A 52 -0.13 4.14 -19.41
CA PRO A 52 0.51 3.90 -18.13
C PRO A 52 1.91 4.53 -18.01
N ALA A 53 2.57 4.86 -19.12
CA ALA A 53 3.88 5.51 -19.08
C ALA A 53 3.79 6.97 -18.63
N SER A 54 2.61 7.59 -18.74
CA SER A 54 2.34 8.95 -18.27
C SER A 54 2.10 9.06 -16.76
N VAL A 55 1.96 7.93 -16.04
CA VAL A 55 1.57 7.93 -14.62
C VAL A 55 2.80 7.89 -13.72
N SER A 56 2.96 8.92 -12.89
CA SER A 56 3.96 8.93 -11.83
C SER A 56 3.50 8.07 -10.65
N VAL A 57 4.26 7.04 -10.32
CA VAL A 57 3.97 6.17 -9.18
C VAL A 57 4.85 6.56 -7.98
N PRO A 58 4.27 6.75 -6.77
CA PRO A 58 5.05 7.05 -5.58
C PRO A 58 6.05 5.93 -5.24
N ALA A 59 7.12 6.29 -4.53
CA ALA A 59 8.09 5.31 -4.06
C ALA A 59 7.42 4.24 -3.19
N GLY A 60 7.84 2.97 -3.37
CA GLY A 60 7.24 1.83 -2.68
C GLY A 60 5.98 1.28 -3.34
N PHE A 61 5.59 1.78 -4.51
CA PHE A 61 4.48 1.26 -5.31
C PHE A 61 4.87 0.97 -6.76
N ALA A 62 4.05 0.20 -7.46
CA ALA A 62 4.15 -0.02 -8.90
C ALA A 62 2.74 -0.19 -9.51
N LEU A 63 2.64 0.12 -10.80
CA LEU A 63 1.46 -0.18 -11.62
C LEU A 63 1.68 -1.51 -12.35
N ALA A 64 0.64 -2.32 -12.43
CA ALA A 64 0.60 -3.50 -13.28
C ALA A 64 -0.75 -3.60 -13.98
N ALA A 65 -0.76 -4.10 -15.22
CA ALA A 65 -1.99 -4.39 -15.93
C ALA A 65 -2.75 -5.56 -15.26
N ASP A 66 -4.08 -5.46 -15.20
CA ASP A 66 -4.98 -6.53 -14.78
C ASP A 66 -5.85 -6.97 -15.97
N PRO A 67 -5.27 -7.69 -16.96
CA PRO A 67 -5.99 -8.13 -18.14
C PRO A 67 -7.01 -9.24 -17.83
N ALA A 68 -6.87 -9.92 -16.68
CA ALA A 68 -7.79 -10.94 -16.23
C ALA A 68 -9.05 -10.35 -15.54
N GLY A 69 -9.04 -9.05 -15.21
CA GLY A 69 -10.14 -8.40 -14.51
C GLY A 69 -10.36 -8.98 -13.10
N ALA A 70 -9.29 -9.43 -12.44
CA ALA A 70 -9.37 -9.98 -11.09
C ALA A 70 -9.80 -8.92 -10.07
N TYR A 71 -9.57 -7.63 -10.37
CA TYR A 71 -9.93 -6.51 -9.52
C TYR A 71 -10.94 -5.60 -10.25
N PRO A 72 -12.11 -5.31 -9.65
CA PRO A 72 -13.09 -4.42 -10.27
C PRO A 72 -12.50 -3.03 -10.53
N VAL A 73 -12.81 -2.45 -11.68
CA VAL A 73 -12.32 -1.13 -12.11
C VAL A 73 -12.73 -0.03 -11.11
N GLY A 74 -11.81 0.91 -10.82
CA GLY A 74 -12.10 2.08 -9.99
C GLY A 74 -12.28 1.76 -8.50
N SER A 75 -11.80 0.61 -8.05
CA SER A 75 -11.92 0.16 -6.67
C SER A 75 -10.76 0.68 -5.82
N LEU A 76 -11.06 0.96 -4.56
CA LEU A 76 -10.09 1.29 -3.52
C LEU A 76 -10.09 0.18 -2.47
N TYR A 77 -8.90 -0.26 -2.09
CA TYR A 77 -8.69 -1.31 -1.09
C TYR A 77 -8.04 -0.68 0.13
N PRO A 78 -8.81 -0.41 1.19
CA PRO A 78 -8.25 0.17 2.40
C PRO A 78 -7.30 -0.83 3.05
N VAL A 79 -6.08 -0.36 3.32
CA VAL A 79 -5.16 -1.03 4.24
C VAL A 79 -5.69 -0.81 5.67
N PRO A 80 -5.67 -1.82 6.56
CA PRO A 80 -5.95 -1.60 7.97
C PRO A 80 -5.08 -0.47 8.52
N ALA A 81 -5.71 0.46 9.25
CA ALA A 81 -5.03 1.58 9.91
C ALA A 81 -4.21 1.11 11.13
#